data_AF-C7MSV8-F1
#
_entry.id   AF-C7MSV8-F1
#
_cell.length_a   1.000
_cell.length_b   1.000
_cell.length_c   1.000
_cell.angle_alpha   90.00
_cell.angle_beta   90.00
_cell.angle_gamma   90.00
#
_symmetry.space_group_name_H-M   'P 1'
#
loop_
_entity.id
_entity.type
_entity.pdbx_description
1 polymer ?
#
loop_
_entity_poly.entity_id
_entity_poly.type
_entity_poly.pdbx_seq_one_letter_code
_entity_poly.pdbx_strand_id
1 'polypeptide(L)'
;MHTWTFAASAALGWALFLLVILHLVSSFDPIFDPVSRYAFTDAGRGMLEVSLLSFAVGVISVRGALLASGLPVSRTATILIITTATGLVAAALFPATYTPEVNPVSGLIHQYASLLAFLSLPGVAVSMLDQIRDVEELQRVRRMLTRLVWVSLASLALFGLGYLSDKVTFGFTPLEMLVSLPVGLLQRVVFVLDFLTLTGLLALANRAVWVRTAQ
;
A
#
# COMPACT_ATOMS: atom_id res chain seq x y z
N MET A 1 -10.78 16.16 13.86
CA MET A 1 -9.91 14.98 14.04
C MET A 1 -10.73 13.68 14.12
N HIS A 2 -11.70 13.57 15.03
CA HIS A 2 -12.51 12.34 15.20
C HIS A 2 -13.15 11.85 13.89
N THR A 3 -13.68 12.74 13.05
CA THR A 3 -14.25 12.40 11.74
C THR A 3 -13.23 11.80 10.77
N TRP A 4 -12.01 12.34 10.72
CA TRP A 4 -10.96 11.84 9.83
C TRP A 4 -10.41 10.50 10.29
N THR A 5 -10.22 10.33 11.60
CA THR A 5 -9.80 9.05 12.18
C THR A 5 -10.85 7.98 11.95
N PHE A 6 -12.13 8.31 12.13
CA PHE A 6 -13.23 7.39 11.82
C PHE A 6 -13.28 7.02 10.34
N ALA A 7 -13.21 8.02 9.44
CA ALA A 7 -13.21 7.78 8.00
C ALA A 7 -12.03 6.91 7.55
N ALA A 8 -10.82 7.18 8.08
CA ALA A 8 -9.64 6.37 7.80
C ALA A 8 -9.81 4.93 8.26
N SER A 9 -10.23 4.71 9.52
CA SER A 9 -10.43 3.38 10.07
C SER A 9 -11.53 2.61 9.35
N ALA A 10 -12.66 3.26 9.03
CA ALA A 10 -13.77 2.64 8.32
C ALA A 10 -13.36 2.24 6.89
N ALA A 11 -12.71 3.14 6.14
CA ALA A 11 -12.31 2.90 4.77
C ALA A 11 -11.19 1.84 4.66
N LEU A 12 -10.18 1.90 5.54
CA LEU A 12 -9.13 0.87 5.59
C LEU A 12 -9.67 -0.47 6.09
N GLY A 13 -10.55 -0.46 7.09
CA GLY A 13 -11.22 -1.66 7.59
C GLY A 13 -12.08 -2.33 6.52
N TRP A 14 -12.82 -1.55 5.74
CA TRP A 14 -13.61 -2.05 4.62
C TRP A 14 -12.75 -2.61 3.48
N ALA A 15 -11.64 -1.92 3.14
CA ALA A 15 -10.68 -2.42 2.17
C ALA A 15 -10.09 -3.76 2.60
N LEU A 16 -9.65 -3.86 3.86
CA LEU A 16 -9.09 -5.09 4.42
C LEU A 16 -10.12 -6.21 4.47
N PHE A 17 -11.35 -5.91 4.91
CA PHE A 17 -12.45 -6.87 4.93
C PHE A 17 -12.70 -7.46 3.54
N LEU A 18 -12.83 -6.62 2.51
CA LEU A 18 -13.03 -7.08 1.14
C LEU A 18 -11.84 -7.90 0.62
N LEU A 19 -10.60 -7.52 0.92
CA LEU A 19 -9.42 -8.30 0.54
C LEU A 19 -9.39 -9.67 1.22
N VAL A 20 -9.77 -9.75 2.49
CA VAL A 20 -9.84 -11.03 3.22
C VAL A 20 -10.93 -11.91 2.63
N ILE A 21 -12.13 -11.38 2.39
CA ILE A 21 -13.20 -12.16 1.76
C ILE A 21 -12.77 -12.62 0.36
N LEU A 22 -12.27 -11.71 -0.48
CA LEU A 22 -11.75 -12.04 -1.80
C LEU A 22 -10.65 -13.11 -1.72
N HIS A 23 -9.79 -13.05 -0.72
CA HIS A 23 -8.73 -14.04 -0.51
C HIS A 23 -9.28 -15.43 -0.21
N LEU A 24 -10.35 -15.52 0.57
CA LEU A 24 -10.98 -16.79 0.95
C LEU A 24 -11.80 -17.42 -0.17
N VAL A 25 -12.42 -16.60 -1.04
CA VAL A 25 -13.28 -17.11 -2.12
C VAL A 25 -12.54 -17.29 -3.45
N SER A 26 -11.35 -16.71 -3.59
CA SER A 26 -10.51 -16.86 -4.77
C SER A 26 -9.91 -18.27 -4.86
N SER A 27 -9.88 -18.82 -6.08
CA SER A 27 -9.29 -20.13 -6.39
C SER A 27 -7.81 -20.06 -6.80
N PHE A 28 -7.19 -18.87 -6.76
CA PHE A 28 -5.81 -18.65 -7.19
C PHE A 28 -4.79 -18.94 -6.09
N ASP A 29 -3.59 -19.39 -6.46
CA ASP A 29 -2.54 -19.78 -5.52
C ASP A 29 -2.03 -18.55 -4.73
N PRO A 30 -2.16 -18.50 -3.41
CA PRO A 30 -1.78 -17.32 -2.64
C PRO A 30 -0.26 -17.09 -2.54
N ILE A 31 0.54 -18.11 -2.85
CA ILE A 31 2.00 -18.05 -2.82
C ILE A 31 2.55 -17.50 -4.13
N PHE A 32 2.02 -17.97 -5.25
CA PHE A 32 2.55 -17.64 -6.58
C PHE A 32 1.70 -16.64 -7.36
N ASP A 33 0.37 -16.62 -7.17
CA ASP A 33 -0.48 -15.67 -7.87
C ASP A 33 -0.57 -14.32 -7.13
N PRO A 34 -0.30 -13.21 -7.83
CA PRO A 34 -0.47 -11.87 -7.28
C PRO A 34 -1.94 -11.59 -6.96
N VAL A 35 -2.18 -10.76 -5.95
CA VAL A 35 -3.52 -10.32 -5.51
C VAL A 35 -4.27 -9.64 -6.67
N SER A 36 -3.56 -8.96 -7.58
CA SER A 36 -4.17 -8.37 -8.78
C SER A 36 -4.83 -9.39 -9.70
N ARG A 37 -4.41 -10.65 -9.68
CA ARG A 37 -5.06 -11.73 -10.43
C ARG A 37 -6.44 -12.06 -9.87
N TYR A 38 -6.69 -11.76 -8.60
CA TYR A 38 -7.94 -12.12 -7.94
C TYR A 38 -9.13 -11.31 -8.49
N ALA A 39 -8.91 -10.24 -9.27
CA ALA A 39 -9.97 -9.58 -10.04
C ALA A 39 -10.68 -10.51 -11.04
N PHE A 40 -9.99 -11.59 -11.48
CA PHE A 40 -10.46 -12.53 -12.50
C PHE A 40 -11.03 -13.82 -11.91
N THR A 41 -11.32 -13.83 -10.61
CA THR A 41 -11.97 -14.97 -9.96
C THR A 41 -13.45 -15.06 -10.35
N ASP A 42 -14.01 -16.26 -10.30
CA ASP A 42 -15.44 -16.49 -10.53
C ASP A 42 -16.29 -15.94 -9.38
N ALA A 43 -15.80 -15.97 -8.14
CA ALA A 43 -16.50 -15.54 -6.93
C ALA A 43 -15.88 -14.28 -6.32
N GLY A 44 -16.64 -13.20 -6.15
CA GLY A 44 -16.11 -11.94 -5.61
C GLY A 44 -15.66 -10.94 -6.67
N ARG A 45 -16.23 -11.01 -7.88
CA ARG A 45 -16.05 -10.00 -8.94
C ARG A 45 -16.28 -8.58 -8.40
N GLY A 46 -15.37 -7.67 -8.73
CA GLY A 46 -15.43 -6.27 -8.28
C GLY A 46 -14.90 -6.03 -6.86
N MET A 47 -14.64 -7.07 -6.06
CA MET A 47 -14.19 -6.88 -4.67
C MET A 47 -12.79 -6.26 -4.59
N LEU A 48 -11.90 -6.59 -5.53
CA LEU A 48 -10.56 -6.01 -5.55
C LEU A 48 -10.65 -4.51 -5.83
N GLU A 49 -11.39 -4.13 -6.86
CA GLU A 49 -11.57 -2.75 -7.30
C GLU A 49 -12.19 -1.90 -6.19
N VAL A 50 -13.28 -2.38 -5.57
CA VAL A 50 -13.92 -1.69 -4.44
C VAL A 50 -12.98 -1.59 -3.24
N SER A 51 -12.17 -2.63 -2.99
CA SER A 51 -11.17 -2.57 -1.93
C SER A 51 -10.11 -1.51 -2.20
N LEU A 52 -9.55 -1.46 -3.42
CA LEU A 52 -8.54 -0.45 -3.81
C LEU A 52 -9.10 0.98 -3.73
N LEU A 53 -10.36 1.19 -4.15
CA LEU A 53 -11.03 2.48 -4.00
C LEU A 53 -11.25 2.85 -2.53
N SER A 54 -11.68 1.89 -1.70
CA SER A 54 -11.82 2.09 -0.25
C SER A 54 -10.48 2.39 0.41
N PHE A 55 -9.41 1.71 -0.01
CA PHE A 55 -8.05 1.96 0.43
C PHE A 55 -7.63 3.39 0.08
N ALA A 56 -7.88 3.85 -1.16
CA ALA A 56 -7.58 5.21 -1.59
C ALA A 56 -8.29 6.26 -0.71
N VAL A 57 -9.56 6.05 -0.37
CA VAL A 57 -10.30 6.89 0.59
C VAL A 57 -9.63 6.87 1.98
N GLY A 58 -9.17 5.70 2.43
CA GLY A 58 -8.40 5.55 3.66
C GLY A 58 -7.12 6.38 3.67
N VAL A 59 -6.34 6.34 2.58
CA VAL A 59 -5.11 7.13 2.39
C VAL A 59 -5.37 8.63 2.50
N ILE A 60 -6.40 9.13 1.81
CA ILE A 60 -6.79 10.55 1.89
C ILE A 60 -7.28 10.92 3.30
N SER A 61 -8.01 10.03 3.95
CA SER A 61 -8.52 10.25 5.31
C SER A 61 -7.39 10.29 6.35
N VAL A 62 -6.35 9.46 6.20
CA VAL A 62 -5.14 9.51 7.02
C VAL A 62 -4.43 10.86 6.87
N ARG A 63 -4.37 11.42 5.65
CA ARG A 63 -3.87 12.80 5.44
C ARG A 63 -4.71 13.82 6.20
N GLY A 64 -6.03 13.71 6.11
CA GLY A 64 -6.95 14.55 6.88
C GLY A 64 -6.70 14.49 8.38
N ALA A 65 -6.41 13.29 8.92
CA ALA A 65 -6.07 13.10 10.32
C ALA A 65 -4.73 13.74 10.70
N LEU A 66 -3.68 13.57 9.88
CA LEU A 66 -2.36 14.20 10.08
C LEU A 66 -2.43 15.72 10.05
N LEU A 67 -3.18 16.30 9.11
CA LEU A 67 -3.39 17.75 9.06
C LEU A 67 -4.19 18.24 10.28
N ALA A 68 -5.26 17.53 10.63
CA ALA A 68 -6.08 17.87 11.79
C ALA A 68 -5.35 17.70 13.13
N SER A 69 -4.24 16.94 13.17
CA SER A 69 -3.44 16.81 14.38
C SER A 69 -2.52 18.01 14.63
N GLY A 70 -2.38 18.90 13.65
CA GLY A 70 -1.46 20.05 13.71
C GLY A 70 0.00 19.68 13.47
N LEU A 71 0.29 18.46 13.00
CA LEU A 71 1.62 18.11 12.52
C LEU A 71 1.89 18.82 11.19
N PRO A 72 3.10 19.35 10.96
CA PRO A 72 3.48 19.84 9.64
C PRO A 72 3.51 18.67 8.65
N VAL A 73 2.70 18.77 7.59
CA VAL A 73 2.71 17.81 6.47
C VAL A 73 3.42 18.48 5.30
N SER A 74 4.60 17.97 4.93
CA SER A 74 5.41 18.56 3.87
C SER A 74 4.73 18.46 2.49
N ARG A 75 5.20 19.28 1.54
CA ARG A 75 4.77 19.18 0.13
C ARG A 75 5.06 17.81 -0.44
N THR A 76 6.23 17.24 -0.14
CA THR A 76 6.62 15.88 -0.54
C THR A 76 5.65 14.84 -0.01
N ALA A 77 5.32 14.87 1.29
CA ALA A 77 4.33 13.97 1.88
C ALA A 77 2.97 14.10 1.20
N THR A 78 2.53 15.33 0.90
CA THR A 78 1.27 15.57 0.19
C THR A 78 1.29 14.97 -1.22
N ILE A 79 2.35 15.18 -2.00
CA ILE A 79 2.47 14.62 -3.35
C ILE A 79 2.41 13.10 -3.29
N LEU A 80 3.21 12.47 -2.40
CA LEU A 80 3.25 11.02 -2.26
C LEU A 80 1.89 10.42 -1.86
N ILE A 81 1.16 11.07 -0.95
CA ILE A 81 -0.20 10.64 -0.57
C ILE A 81 -1.15 10.69 -1.77
N ILE A 82 -1.13 11.79 -2.54
CA ILE A 82 -1.98 11.93 -3.73
C ILE A 82 -1.58 10.90 -4.79
N THR A 83 -0.28 10.68 -5.00
CA THR A 83 0.22 9.62 -5.89
C THR A 83 -0.25 8.24 -5.44
N THR A 84 -0.21 7.91 -4.15
CA THR A 84 -0.74 6.65 -3.64
C THR A 84 -2.23 6.51 -3.92
N ALA A 85 -3.04 7.50 -3.55
CA ALA A 85 -4.48 7.44 -3.75
C ALA A 85 -4.87 7.35 -5.24
N THR A 86 -4.25 8.17 -6.09
CA THR A 86 -4.51 8.14 -7.54
C THR A 86 -4.00 6.86 -8.20
N GLY A 87 -2.86 6.32 -7.76
CA GLY A 87 -2.35 5.03 -8.20
C GLY A 87 -3.30 3.88 -7.86
N LEU A 88 -3.87 3.86 -6.65
CA LEU A 88 -4.88 2.88 -6.25
C LEU A 88 -6.17 2.99 -7.09
N VAL A 89 -6.66 4.21 -7.31
CA VAL A 89 -7.82 4.46 -8.17
C VAL A 89 -7.55 4.01 -9.60
N ALA A 90 -6.40 4.36 -10.16
CA ALA A 90 -6.02 3.91 -11.50
C ALA A 90 -5.89 2.38 -11.58
N ALA A 91 -5.26 1.73 -10.60
CA ALA A 91 -5.19 0.26 -10.55
C ALA A 91 -6.58 -0.40 -10.45
N ALA A 92 -7.56 0.24 -9.80
CA ALA A 92 -8.94 -0.24 -9.75
C ALA A 92 -9.69 -0.06 -11.07
N LEU A 93 -9.45 1.04 -11.79
CA LEU A 93 -10.17 1.37 -13.03
C LEU A 93 -9.57 0.70 -14.27
N PHE A 94 -8.30 0.35 -14.23
CA PHE A 94 -7.57 -0.30 -15.32
C PHE A 94 -7.20 -1.72 -14.89
N PRO A 95 -7.90 -2.77 -15.37
CA PRO A 95 -7.58 -4.15 -15.04
C PRO A 95 -6.19 -4.57 -15.53
N ALA A 96 -5.54 -5.44 -14.76
CA ALA A 96 -4.31 -6.11 -15.15
C ALA A 96 -4.53 -7.10 -16.31
N THR A 97 -3.56 -7.25 -17.20
CA THR A 97 -3.68 -8.17 -18.35
C THR A 97 -3.30 -9.60 -17.94
N TYR A 98 -4.29 -10.39 -17.50
CA TYR A 98 -4.15 -11.83 -17.25
C TYR A 98 -4.93 -12.70 -18.24
N THR A 99 -5.84 -12.11 -19.01
CA THR A 99 -6.66 -12.79 -20.01
C THR A 99 -6.56 -12.07 -21.36
N PRO A 100 -6.78 -12.77 -22.49
CA PRO A 100 -6.64 -12.18 -23.83
C PRO A 100 -7.58 -11.00 -24.12
N GLU A 101 -8.69 -10.88 -23.38
CA GLU A 101 -9.74 -9.90 -23.60
C GLU A 101 -9.39 -8.53 -22.98
N VAL A 102 -8.44 -8.49 -22.04
CA VAL A 102 -8.00 -7.24 -21.40
C VAL A 102 -6.98 -6.53 -22.28
N ASN A 103 -7.27 -5.28 -22.64
CA ASN A 103 -6.35 -4.44 -23.41
C ASN A 103 -4.96 -4.34 -22.74
N PRO A 104 -3.85 -4.65 -23.45
CA PRO A 104 -2.50 -4.58 -22.89
C PRO A 104 -2.12 -3.21 -22.30
N VAL A 105 -2.64 -2.11 -22.87
CA VAL A 105 -2.41 -0.76 -22.36
C VAL A 105 -3.03 -0.59 -20.97
N SER A 106 -4.20 -1.17 -20.73
CA SER A 106 -4.83 -1.20 -19.40
C SER A 106 -3.92 -1.91 -18.39
N GLY A 107 -3.36 -3.07 -18.77
CA GLY A 107 -2.44 -3.80 -17.91
C GLY A 107 -1.17 -3.02 -17.57
N LEU A 108 -0.62 -2.26 -18.52
CA LEU A 108 0.51 -1.37 -18.25
C LEU A 108 0.13 -0.26 -17.27
N ILE A 109 -1.03 0.39 -17.46
CA ILE A 109 -1.52 1.42 -16.54
C ILE A 109 -1.67 0.83 -15.14
N HIS A 110 -2.32 -0.33 -14.99
CA HIS A 110 -2.48 -1.03 -13.72
C HIS A 110 -1.12 -1.25 -13.03
N GLN A 111 -0.15 -1.77 -13.78
CA GLN A 111 1.17 -2.12 -13.26
C GLN A 111 1.91 -0.88 -12.75
N TYR A 112 2.00 0.17 -13.57
CA TYR A 112 2.71 1.39 -13.16
C TYR A 112 1.98 2.15 -12.05
N ALA A 113 0.65 2.17 -12.08
CA ALA A 113 -0.15 2.77 -11.01
C ALA A 113 0.05 2.05 -9.66
N SER A 114 0.06 0.71 -9.68
CA SER A 114 0.33 -0.10 -8.48
C SER A 114 1.76 0.11 -7.96
N LEU A 115 2.74 0.15 -8.86
CA LEU A 115 4.14 0.44 -8.51
C LEU A 115 4.27 1.80 -7.82
N LEU A 116 3.68 2.85 -8.41
CA LEU A 116 3.69 4.19 -7.82
C LEU A 116 2.98 4.23 -6.47
N ALA A 117 1.87 3.51 -6.32
CA ALA A 117 1.12 3.46 -5.08
C ALA A 117 1.95 2.84 -3.94
N PHE A 118 2.52 1.66 -4.19
CA PHE A 118 3.32 0.93 -3.22
C PHE A 118 4.63 1.65 -2.86
N LEU A 119 5.34 2.24 -3.84
CA LEU A 119 6.57 2.98 -3.56
C LEU A 119 6.33 4.28 -2.79
N SER A 120 5.21 4.94 -3.04
CA SER A 120 4.94 6.26 -2.45
C SER A 120 4.67 6.18 -0.95
N LEU A 121 4.03 5.11 -0.47
CA LEU A 121 3.59 4.99 0.92
C LEU A 121 4.73 4.95 1.96
N PRO A 122 5.80 4.13 1.82
CA PRO A 122 6.96 4.24 2.70
C PRO A 122 7.62 5.63 2.60
N GLY A 123 7.57 6.27 1.43
CA GLY A 123 8.03 7.66 1.26
C GLY A 123 7.21 8.67 2.07
N VAL A 124 5.90 8.46 2.24
CA VAL A 124 5.07 9.26 3.14
C VAL A 124 5.56 9.12 4.57
N ALA A 125 5.79 7.89 5.04
CA ALA A 125 6.32 7.65 6.38
C ALA A 125 7.69 8.30 6.58
N VAL A 126 8.63 8.16 5.64
CA VAL A 126 9.94 8.86 5.66
C VAL A 126 9.74 10.37 5.81
N SER A 127 8.87 10.97 5.00
CA SER A 127 8.61 12.41 5.03
C SER A 127 8.06 12.89 6.39
N MET A 128 7.38 12.01 7.14
CA MET A 128 6.87 12.32 8.47
C MET A 128 7.91 12.08 9.59
N LEU A 129 8.87 11.17 9.40
CA LEU A 129 9.90 10.87 10.41
C LEU A 129 10.77 12.09 10.75
N ASP A 130 11.07 12.93 9.77
CA ASP A 130 11.85 14.16 9.97
C ASP A 130 11.09 15.20 10.79
N GLN A 131 9.78 15.29 10.59
CA GLN A 131 8.91 16.28 11.24
C GLN A 131 8.75 16.04 12.75
N ILE A 132 9.00 14.81 13.20
CA ILE A 132 8.77 14.37 14.58
C ILE A 132 10.08 14.00 15.29
N ARG A 133 11.23 14.32 14.69
CA ARG A 133 12.55 13.87 15.18
C ARG A 133 12.90 14.41 16.57
N ASP A 134 12.46 15.63 16.88
CA ASP A 134 12.80 16.37 18.09
C ASP A 134 11.69 16.32 19.17
N VAL A 135 10.65 15.50 18.98
CA VAL A 135 9.54 15.35 19.93
C VAL A 135 9.69 14.03 20.70
N GLU A 136 10.04 14.10 21.98
CA GLU A 136 10.36 12.94 22.82
C GLU A 136 9.18 11.97 22.96
N GLU A 137 7.97 12.50 23.13
CA GLU A 137 6.73 11.75 23.32
C GLU A 137 6.35 10.92 22.09
N LEU A 138 6.88 11.28 20.91
CA LEU A 138 6.61 10.59 19.64
C LEU A 138 7.70 9.59 19.24
N GLN A 139 8.79 9.45 20.01
CA GLN A 139 9.93 8.58 19.64
C GLN A 139 9.55 7.11 19.52
N ARG A 140 8.57 6.63 20.30
CA ARG A 140 8.08 5.25 20.16
C ARG A 140 7.44 5.01 18.79
N VAL A 141 6.57 5.93 18.36
CA VAL A 141 5.90 5.86 17.05
C VAL A 141 6.92 6.03 15.92
N ARG A 142 7.87 6.96 16.08
CA ARG A 142 8.98 7.18 15.16
C ARG A 142 9.78 5.89 14.91
N ARG A 143 10.24 5.20 15.98
CA ARG A 143 10.98 3.93 15.86
C ARG A 143 10.19 2.84 15.14
N MET A 144 8.90 2.73 15.42
CA MET A 144 8.02 1.78 14.74
C MET A 144 7.92 2.10 13.25
N LEU A 145 7.65 3.36 12.88
CA LEU A 145 7.58 3.80 11.49
C LEU A 145 8.91 3.60 10.76
N THR A 146 10.06 3.89 11.39
CA THR A 146 11.38 3.62 10.79
C THR A 146 11.56 2.14 10.46
N ARG A 147 11.16 1.23 11.36
CA ARG A 147 11.22 -0.22 11.09
C ARG A 147 10.30 -0.60 9.94
N LEU A 148 9.06 -0.10 9.94
CA LEU A 148 8.11 -0.35 8.85
C LEU A 148 8.64 0.14 7.51
N VAL A 149 9.25 1.32 7.44
CA VAL A 149 9.89 1.84 6.21
C VAL A 149 10.95 0.87 5.70
N TRP A 150 11.90 0.46 6.54
CA TRP A 150 12.97 -0.43 6.11
C TRP A 150 12.46 -1.79 5.65
N VAL A 151 11.52 -2.39 6.39
CA VAL A 151 10.90 -3.66 6.00
C VAL A 151 10.09 -3.49 4.70
N SER A 152 9.34 -2.40 4.54
CA SER A 152 8.58 -2.11 3.31
C SER A 152 9.50 -1.96 2.10
N LEU A 153 10.60 -1.20 2.22
CA LEU A 153 11.57 -1.03 1.15
C LEU A 153 12.25 -2.36 0.77
N ALA A 154 12.62 -3.17 1.76
CA ALA A 154 13.19 -4.50 1.52
C ALA A 154 12.18 -5.44 0.84
N SER A 155 10.94 -5.50 1.32
CA SER A 155 9.87 -6.30 0.71
C SER A 155 9.53 -5.84 -0.70
N LEU A 156 9.52 -4.53 -0.95
CA LEU A 156 9.30 -3.96 -2.29
C LEU A 156 10.45 -4.29 -3.24
N ALA A 157 11.69 -4.23 -2.78
CA ALA A 157 12.84 -4.63 -3.57
C ALA A 157 12.76 -6.13 -3.93
N LEU A 158 12.46 -7.00 -2.97
CA LEU A 158 12.28 -8.43 -3.20
C LEU A 158 11.12 -8.73 -4.16
N PHE A 159 9.97 -8.08 -3.96
CA PHE A 159 8.82 -8.20 -4.84
C PHE A 159 9.15 -7.74 -6.27
N GLY A 160 9.79 -6.58 -6.42
CA GLY A 160 10.20 -6.03 -7.70
C GLY A 160 11.20 -6.92 -8.43
N LEU A 161 12.17 -7.49 -7.72
CA LEU A 161 13.13 -8.44 -8.28
C LEU A 161 12.44 -9.71 -8.79
N GLY A 162 11.56 -10.31 -7.99
CA GLY A 162 10.81 -11.50 -8.40
C GLY A 162 9.86 -11.22 -9.57
N TYR A 163 9.21 -10.07 -9.57
CA TYR A 163 8.33 -9.67 -10.66
C TYR A 163 9.08 -9.40 -11.97
N LEU A 164 10.29 -8.83 -11.90
CA LEU A 164 11.13 -8.56 -13.06
C LEU A 164 11.81 -9.83 -13.58
N SER A 165 12.19 -10.78 -12.72
CA SER A 165 12.78 -12.05 -13.17
C SER A 165 11.82 -12.86 -14.02
N ASP A 166 10.52 -12.81 -13.72
CA ASP A 166 9.49 -13.48 -14.52
C ASP A 166 9.26 -12.81 -15.88
N LYS A 167 9.57 -11.51 -16.00
CA LYS A 167 9.33 -10.71 -17.22
C LYS A 167 10.54 -10.57 -18.12
N VAL A 168 11.76 -10.71 -17.59
CA VAL A 168 12.98 -10.48 -18.35
C VAL A 168 13.74 -11.78 -18.57
N THR A 169 13.61 -12.33 -19.78
CA THR A 169 14.54 -13.34 -20.32
C THR A 169 15.82 -12.62 -20.74
N PHE A 170 16.66 -12.24 -19.78
CA PHE A 170 18.04 -11.86 -20.12
C PHE A 170 18.72 -13.11 -20.66
N GLY A 171 19.30 -13.04 -21.86
CA GLY A 171 20.03 -14.13 -22.54
C GLY A 171 21.33 -14.57 -21.85
N PHE A 172 21.43 -14.39 -20.54
CA PHE A 172 22.41 -15.01 -19.67
C PHE A 172 21.71 -16.17 -18.95
N THR A 173 22.28 -17.37 -19.06
CA THR A 173 21.88 -18.56 -18.30
C THR A 173 21.56 -18.16 -16.85
N PRO A 174 20.31 -18.34 -16.38
CA PRO A 174 19.89 -17.75 -15.12
C PRO A 174 20.63 -18.39 -13.96
N LEU A 175 20.89 -17.60 -12.92
CA LEU A 175 20.96 -18.15 -11.57
C LEU A 175 19.65 -18.92 -11.32
N GLU A 176 19.63 -20.22 -11.59
CA GLU A 176 18.47 -21.11 -11.47
C GLU A 176 17.89 -21.14 -10.03
N MET A 177 18.57 -20.51 -9.06
CA MET A 177 18.12 -20.34 -7.67
C MET A 177 17.35 -19.02 -7.40
N LEU A 178 17.35 -18.04 -8.32
CA LEU A 178 16.44 -16.88 -8.27
C LEU A 178 15.08 -17.17 -8.92
N VAL A 179 14.96 -18.35 -9.55
CA VAL A 179 13.75 -18.86 -10.20
C VAL A 179 12.77 -19.30 -9.10
N SER A 180 11.57 -18.71 -9.12
CA SER A 180 10.42 -18.93 -8.22
C SER A 180 10.38 -18.16 -6.90
N LEU A 181 10.82 -16.90 -6.87
CA LEU A 181 10.40 -16.02 -5.77
C LEU A 181 8.85 -16.03 -5.68
N PRO A 182 8.25 -16.23 -4.48
CA PRO A 182 6.81 -16.34 -4.33
C PRO A 182 6.17 -14.95 -4.44
N VAL A 183 6.02 -14.45 -5.67
CA VAL A 183 5.58 -13.09 -5.97
C VAL A 183 4.20 -12.79 -5.36
N GLY A 184 3.31 -13.78 -5.31
CA GLY A 184 2.02 -13.68 -4.63
C GLY A 184 2.16 -13.42 -3.14
N LEU A 185 3.02 -14.17 -2.45
CA LEU A 185 3.29 -13.97 -1.02
C LEU A 185 3.97 -12.62 -0.77
N LEU A 186 4.97 -12.27 -1.57
CA LEU A 186 5.70 -11.01 -1.43
C LEU A 186 4.79 -9.79 -1.61
N GLN A 187 3.88 -9.84 -2.60
CA GLN A 187 2.89 -8.77 -2.78
C GLN A 187 1.95 -8.64 -1.57
N ARG A 188 1.52 -9.76 -0.98
CA ARG A 188 0.69 -9.74 0.24
C ARG A 188 1.43 -9.13 1.42
N VAL A 189 2.71 -9.47 1.59
CA VAL A 189 3.57 -8.87 2.62
C VAL A 189 3.64 -7.35 2.41
N VAL A 190 3.88 -6.88 1.18
CA VAL A 190 3.87 -5.45 0.85
C VAL A 190 2.53 -4.80 1.22
N PHE A 191 1.39 -5.39 0.82
CA PHE A 191 0.06 -4.88 1.19
C PHE A 191 -0.15 -4.79 2.71
N VAL A 192 0.26 -5.81 3.46
CA VAL A 192 0.16 -5.80 4.94
C VAL A 192 1.01 -4.67 5.52
N LEU A 193 2.24 -4.50 5.03
CA LEU A 193 3.12 -3.42 5.48
C LEU A 193 2.55 -2.04 5.15
N ASP A 194 1.83 -1.90 4.05
CA ASP A 194 1.13 -0.66 3.70
C ASP A 194 -0.01 -0.35 4.67
N PHE A 195 -0.85 -1.34 4.99
CA PHE A 195 -1.88 -1.20 6.04
C PHE A 195 -1.27 -0.83 7.39
N LEU A 196 -0.16 -1.47 7.78
CA LEU A 196 0.54 -1.17 9.02
C LEU A 196 1.16 0.24 9.01
N THR A 197 1.69 0.68 7.87
CA THR A 197 2.25 2.03 7.71
C THR A 197 1.16 3.09 7.85
N LEU A 198 0.01 2.92 7.20
CA LEU A 198 -1.13 3.84 7.34
C LEU A 198 -1.70 3.84 8.76
N THR A 199 -1.82 2.67 9.38
CA THR A 199 -2.24 2.55 10.78
C THR A 199 -1.25 3.25 11.71
N GLY A 200 0.05 3.12 11.44
CA GLY A 200 1.12 3.80 12.18
C GLY A 200 1.07 5.33 12.02
N LEU A 201 0.79 5.83 10.82
CA LEU A 201 0.57 7.25 10.54
C LEU A 201 -0.70 7.77 11.23
N LEU A 202 -1.76 6.98 11.28
CA LEU A 202 -2.97 7.33 12.01
C LEU A 202 -2.73 7.37 13.53
N ALA A 203 -1.98 6.39 14.05
CA ALA A 203 -1.54 6.39 15.45
C ALA A 203 -0.66 7.62 15.77
N LEU A 204 0.21 8.02 14.84
CA LEU A 204 1.00 9.25 14.94
C LEU A 204 0.11 10.48 15.05
N ALA A 205 -0.86 10.65 14.15
CA ALA A 205 -1.83 11.75 14.19
C ALA A 205 -2.57 11.79 15.53
N ASN A 206 -3.02 10.63 16.01
CA ASN A 206 -3.71 10.51 17.28
C ASN A 206 -2.85 10.91 18.47
N ARG A 207 -1.60 10.44 18.52
CA ARG A 207 -0.64 10.78 19.59
C ARG A 207 -0.26 12.25 19.58
N ALA A 208 -0.07 12.84 18.41
CA ALA A 208 0.28 14.26 18.29
C ALA A 208 -0.80 15.18 18.90
N VAL A 209 -2.08 14.84 18.76
CA VAL A 209 -3.15 15.59 19.43
C VAL A 209 -3.09 15.44 20.94
N TRP A 210 -2.91 14.23 21.45
CA TRP A 210 -2.78 13.99 22.89
C TRP A 210 -1.65 14.81 23.51
N VAL A 211 -0.47 14.85 22.87
CA VAL A 211 0.68 15.64 23.34
C VAL A 211 0.33 17.12 23.38
N ARG A 212 -0.32 17.64 22.32
CA ARG A 212 -0.72 19.06 22.26
C ARG A 212 -1.77 19.45 23.28
N THR A 213 -2.67 18.55 23.66
CA THR A 213 -3.73 18.83 24.67
C THR A 213 -3.26 18.66 26.10
N ALA A 214 -2.12 17.98 26.32
CA ALA A 214 -1.54 17.77 27.63
C ALA A 214 -0.53 18.86 28.05
N GLN A 215 -0.21 19.78 27.13
CA GLN A 215 0.56 21.00 27.35
C GLN A 215 -0.39 22.18 27.60
#